data_AF-A0A167K6I0-F1
#
_entry.id   AF-A0A167K6I0-F1
#
_cell.length_a   1.000
_cell.length_b   1.000
_cell.length_c   1.000
_cell.angle_alpha   90.00
_cell.angle_beta   90.00
_cell.angle_gamma   90.00
#
_symmetry.space_group_name_H-M   'P 1'
#
loop_
_entity.id
_entity.type
_entity.pdbx_description
1 polymer ?
#
loop_
_entity_poly.entity_id
_entity_poly.type
_entity_poly.pdbx_seq_one_letter_code
_entity_poly.pdbx_strand_id
1 'polypeptide(L)'
;MRYVHFVRIQREGASLGFQLNYRIRYICISAAPLTNQTVYQNTAEILALAIFNVICAILSALQVIDGVRWLDRINAIKPEIAYPLSIAEKIEISLSVTTLVFACIMSFLSYKMSKQFGWNIYKKIGADVKIQKMYRMFQFFVLALKIDIFIEFLVSLFYIIQRSLADSRSDEGSLEGATWFQVVCTILMLPMLYFARTAGSTESKGRMITFIVFQCIVLAHFALVFRKTFQPNNNWYTWIVLVWIGIAMDVATCVLGFICMRNFGEGLKPYVQRGAASKQDIETSNKAQEDNWQIDDD
;
A
#
# COMPACT_ATOMS: atom_id res chain seq x y z
N MET A 1 -8.82 -11.39 29.21
CA MET A 1 -7.41 -11.71 28.87
C MET A 1 -7.13 -11.66 27.38
N ARG A 2 -7.93 -12.29 26.49
CA ARG A 2 -7.82 -12.17 25.00
C ARG A 2 -7.64 -10.73 24.50
N TYR A 3 -8.49 -9.81 24.96
CA TYR A 3 -8.45 -8.40 24.54
C TYR A 3 -7.22 -7.64 25.05
N VAL A 4 -6.72 -7.96 26.25
CA VAL A 4 -5.63 -7.21 26.89
C VAL A 4 -4.27 -7.57 26.28
N HIS A 5 -4.04 -8.85 25.98
CA HIS A 5 -2.87 -9.28 25.21
C HIS A 5 -2.93 -8.79 23.76
N PHE A 6 -4.13 -8.77 23.18
CA PHE A 6 -4.37 -8.28 21.82
C PHE A 6 -4.14 -6.78 21.68
N VAL A 7 -4.64 -5.94 22.60
CA VAL A 7 -4.36 -4.49 22.66
C VAL A 7 -2.87 -4.22 22.88
N ARG A 8 -2.16 -5.07 23.65
CA ARG A 8 -0.71 -4.94 23.83
C ARG A 8 0.07 -5.26 22.54
N ILE A 9 -0.30 -6.31 21.81
CA ILE A 9 0.34 -6.67 20.52
C ILE A 9 -0.03 -5.66 19.42
N GLN A 10 -1.27 -5.17 19.40
CA GLN A 10 -1.71 -4.13 18.47
C GLN A 10 -1.03 -2.79 18.77
N ARG A 11 -0.77 -2.48 20.06
CA ARG A 11 0.05 -1.33 20.47
C ARG A 11 1.50 -1.48 20.00
N GLU A 12 2.10 -2.65 20.12
CA GLU A 12 3.47 -2.89 19.64
C GLU A 12 3.53 -2.86 18.11
N GLY A 13 2.55 -3.43 17.40
CA GLY A 13 2.45 -3.41 15.95
C GLY A 13 2.14 -2.03 15.36
N ALA A 14 1.25 -1.24 15.98
CA ALA A 14 0.95 0.14 15.60
C ALA A 14 2.09 1.10 15.97
N SER A 15 2.77 0.86 17.09
CA SER A 15 4.03 1.53 17.45
C SER A 15 5.13 1.23 16.43
N LEU A 16 5.29 -0.03 16.01
CA LEU A 16 6.22 -0.42 14.93
C LEU A 16 5.82 0.17 13.58
N GLY A 17 4.53 0.22 13.25
CA GLY A 17 4.01 0.87 12.04
C GLY A 17 4.23 2.38 12.04
N PHE A 18 4.07 3.04 13.20
CA PHE A 18 4.36 4.45 13.41
C PHE A 18 5.88 4.74 13.40
N GLN A 19 6.69 3.89 14.02
CA GLN A 19 8.16 3.95 14.01
C GLN A 19 8.73 3.68 12.61
N LEU A 20 8.14 2.75 11.84
CA LEU A 20 8.45 2.56 10.42
C LEU A 20 8.04 3.79 9.61
N ASN A 21 6.85 4.35 9.84
CA ASN A 21 6.42 5.59 9.18
C ASN A 21 7.39 6.75 9.50
N TYR A 22 7.82 6.88 10.76
CA TYR A 22 8.76 7.90 11.21
C TYR A 22 10.17 7.69 10.62
N ARG A 23 10.64 6.44 10.53
CA ARG A 23 11.95 6.08 9.92
C ARG A 23 11.95 6.24 8.41
N ILE A 24 10.86 5.86 7.72
CA ILE A 24 10.66 6.10 6.28
C ILE A 24 10.60 7.62 6.01
N ARG A 25 9.96 8.38 6.91
CA ARG A 25 9.86 9.85 6.84
C ARG A 25 11.21 10.55 7.09
N TYR A 26 12.06 10.02 7.98
CA TYR A 26 13.44 10.49 8.15
C TYR A 26 14.30 10.21 6.89
N ILE A 27 14.14 9.04 6.27
CA ILE A 27 14.85 8.68 5.03
C ILE A 27 14.40 9.57 3.85
N CYS A 28 13.10 9.84 3.72
CA CYS A 28 12.58 10.74 2.67
C CYS A 28 12.99 12.21 2.86
N ILE A 29 13.15 12.66 4.11
CA ILE A 29 13.64 14.02 4.42
C ILE A 29 15.16 14.13 4.26
N SER A 30 15.94 13.08 4.58
CA SER A 30 17.40 13.06 4.40
C SER A 30 17.86 12.84 2.96
N ALA A 31 17.01 12.29 2.09
CA ALA A 31 17.29 12.13 0.66
C ALA A 31 17.03 13.42 -0.17
N ALA A 32 16.69 14.53 0.49
CA ALA A 32 16.32 15.79 -0.14
C ALA A 32 17.43 16.53 -0.93
N PRO A 33 18.74 16.26 -0.78
CA PRO A 33 19.70 16.75 -1.75
C PRO A 33 20.15 15.58 -2.61
N LEU A 34 19.56 15.35 -3.79
CA LEU A 34 20.19 14.66 -4.94
C LEU A 34 19.24 14.62 -6.15
N THR A 35 19.53 15.47 -7.14
CA THR A 35 19.18 15.41 -8.58
C THR A 35 17.71 15.41 -9.04
N ASN A 36 17.44 16.15 -10.13
CA ASN A 36 16.10 16.36 -10.72
C ASN A 36 15.29 15.08 -11.03
N GLN A 37 15.91 13.90 -11.18
CA GLN A 37 15.21 12.63 -11.38
C GLN A 37 14.53 12.10 -10.10
N THR A 38 15.03 12.42 -8.91
CA THR A 38 14.43 11.98 -7.65
C THR A 38 13.12 12.69 -7.37
N VAL A 39 13.00 13.98 -7.73
CA VAL A 39 11.80 14.81 -7.50
C VAL A 39 10.53 14.21 -8.09
N TYR A 40 10.61 13.61 -9.29
CA TYR A 40 9.48 12.97 -9.96
C TYR A 40 9.00 11.70 -9.24
N GLN A 41 9.94 10.86 -8.80
CA GLN A 41 9.63 9.66 -8.01
C GLN A 41 9.10 10.05 -6.62
N ASN A 42 9.66 11.11 -6.04
CA ASN A 42 9.25 11.62 -4.74
C ASN A 42 7.80 12.14 -4.76
N THR A 43 7.34 12.71 -5.87
CA THR A 43 5.97 13.28 -5.97
C THR A 43 4.88 12.20 -5.95
N ALA A 44 5.05 11.11 -6.72
CA ALA A 44 4.10 9.99 -6.70
C ALA A 44 4.10 9.30 -5.33
N GLU A 45 5.27 9.16 -4.70
CA GLU A 45 5.39 8.57 -3.37
C GLU A 45 4.70 9.43 -2.30
N ILE A 46 4.80 10.75 -2.37
CA ILE A 46 4.06 11.67 -1.49
C ILE A 46 2.53 11.48 -1.65
N LEU A 47 2.03 11.27 -2.87
CA LEU A 47 0.62 10.98 -3.12
C LEU A 47 0.19 9.65 -2.48
N ALA A 48 1.01 8.59 -2.59
CA ALA A 48 0.76 7.31 -1.91
C ALA A 48 0.68 7.51 -0.40
N LEU A 49 1.67 8.20 0.17
CA LEU A 49 1.75 8.46 1.60
C LEU A 49 0.53 9.24 2.10
N ALA A 50 0.01 10.18 1.31
CA ALA A 50 -1.20 10.91 1.70
C ALA A 50 -2.44 10.01 1.72
N ILE A 51 -2.68 9.22 0.67
CA ILE A 51 -3.79 8.26 0.61
C ILE A 51 -3.69 7.26 1.77
N PHE A 52 -2.48 6.76 2.00
CA PHE A 52 -2.18 5.84 3.08
C PHE A 52 -2.49 6.41 4.46
N ASN A 53 -2.09 7.66 4.72
CA ASN A 53 -2.39 8.33 5.99
C ASN A 53 -3.89 8.52 6.20
N VAL A 54 -4.68 8.75 5.14
CA VAL A 54 -6.14 8.81 5.24
C VAL A 54 -6.72 7.45 5.62
N ILE A 55 -6.28 6.36 4.99
CA ILE A 55 -6.71 4.99 5.34
C ILE A 55 -6.36 4.69 6.80
N CYS A 56 -5.13 5.00 7.23
CA CYS A 56 -4.69 4.81 8.61
C CYS A 56 -5.50 5.64 9.62
N ALA A 57 -5.89 6.87 9.28
CA ALA A 57 -6.73 7.71 10.15
C ALA A 57 -8.15 7.13 10.32
N ILE A 58 -8.72 6.54 9.26
CA ILE A 58 -10.02 5.85 9.34
C ILE A 58 -9.89 4.62 10.23
N LEU A 59 -8.85 3.81 10.01
CA LEU A 59 -8.61 2.61 10.82
C LEU A 59 -8.35 2.96 12.29
N SER A 60 -7.60 4.02 12.58
CA SER A 60 -7.33 4.46 13.96
C SER A 60 -8.60 4.96 14.67
N ALA A 61 -9.52 5.60 13.94
CA ALA A 61 -10.80 6.01 14.51
C ALA A 61 -11.69 4.80 14.84
N LEU A 62 -11.76 3.82 13.94
CA LEU A 62 -12.49 2.57 14.18
C LEU A 62 -11.91 1.77 15.33
N GLN A 63 -10.58 1.77 15.47
CA GLN A 63 -9.88 1.08 16.55
C GLN A 63 -10.33 1.61 17.92
N VAL A 64 -10.39 2.94 18.07
CA VAL A 64 -10.87 3.60 19.30
C VAL A 64 -12.30 3.18 19.62
N ILE A 65 -13.19 3.15 18.62
CA ILE A 65 -14.60 2.77 18.81
C ILE A 65 -14.72 1.34 19.34
N ASP A 66 -13.98 0.40 18.75
CA ASP A 66 -13.93 -0.96 19.25
C ASP A 66 -13.30 -0.99 20.66
N GLY A 67 -12.18 -0.31 20.88
CA GLY A 67 -11.48 -0.23 22.16
C GLY A 67 -12.40 0.15 23.33
N VAL A 68 -13.18 1.22 23.18
CA VAL A 68 -14.18 1.68 24.17
C VAL A 68 -15.24 0.60 24.40
N ARG A 69 -15.84 0.08 23.32
CA ARG A 69 -16.90 -0.94 23.39
C ARG A 69 -16.46 -2.20 24.15
N TRP A 70 -15.22 -2.63 23.97
CA TRP A 70 -14.69 -3.81 24.63
C TRP A 70 -14.24 -3.52 26.06
N LEU A 71 -13.73 -2.32 26.34
CA LEU A 71 -13.43 -1.88 27.70
C LEU A 71 -14.69 -1.87 28.57
N ASP A 72 -15.81 -1.34 28.07
CA ASP A 72 -17.09 -1.30 28.80
C ASP A 72 -17.56 -2.71 29.20
N ARG A 73 -17.45 -3.67 28.26
CA ARG A 73 -17.80 -5.08 28.52
C ARG A 73 -16.88 -5.73 29.54
N ILE A 74 -15.59 -5.41 29.52
CA ILE A 74 -14.61 -5.96 30.47
C ILE A 74 -14.82 -5.35 31.85
N ASN A 75 -15.11 -4.06 31.94
CA ASN A 75 -15.36 -3.38 33.20
C ASN A 75 -16.58 -3.97 33.93
N ALA A 76 -17.62 -4.36 33.18
CA ALA A 76 -18.80 -5.02 33.72
C ALA A 76 -18.54 -6.43 34.30
N ILE A 77 -17.46 -7.12 33.88
CA ILE A 77 -17.19 -8.52 34.26
C ILE A 77 -15.99 -8.63 35.22
N LYS A 78 -14.93 -7.85 35.01
CA LYS A 78 -13.66 -7.90 35.76
C LYS A 78 -13.06 -6.49 35.94
N PRO A 79 -13.53 -5.73 36.95
CA PRO A 79 -13.08 -4.35 37.18
C PRO A 79 -11.57 -4.24 37.51
N GLU A 80 -10.97 -5.27 38.11
CA GLU A 80 -9.54 -5.30 38.45
C GLU A 80 -8.60 -5.20 37.23
N ILE A 81 -9.05 -5.69 36.06
CA ILE A 81 -8.28 -5.65 34.81
C ILE A 81 -8.62 -4.38 34.02
N ALA A 82 -9.70 -3.69 34.36
CA ALA A 82 -10.17 -2.50 33.64
C ALA A 82 -9.29 -1.27 33.87
N TYR A 83 -8.69 -1.13 35.07
CA TYR A 83 -7.83 0.01 35.39
C TYR A 83 -6.63 0.18 34.44
N PRO A 84 -5.76 -0.82 34.21
CA PRO A 84 -4.67 -0.69 33.23
C PRO A 84 -5.17 -0.57 31.78
N LEU A 85 -6.37 -1.06 31.48
CA LEU A 85 -6.95 -1.00 30.14
C LEU A 85 -7.52 0.40 29.82
N SER A 86 -8.01 1.13 30.82
CA SER A 86 -8.44 2.53 30.68
C SER A 86 -7.29 3.48 30.31
N ILE A 87 -6.08 3.20 30.80
CA ILE A 87 -4.87 3.94 30.39
C ILE A 87 -4.55 3.66 28.92
N ALA A 88 -4.80 2.43 28.45
CA ALA A 88 -4.55 2.06 27.07
C ALA A 88 -5.50 2.74 26.08
N GLU A 89 -6.78 2.82 26.43
CA GLU A 89 -7.79 3.56 25.67
C GLU A 89 -7.38 5.04 25.47
N LYS A 90 -6.93 5.72 26.53
CA LYS A 90 -6.49 7.13 26.45
C LYS A 90 -5.31 7.33 25.50
N ILE A 91 -4.35 6.42 25.51
CA ILE A 91 -3.19 6.45 24.59
C ILE A 91 -3.66 6.23 23.15
N GLU A 92 -4.60 5.33 22.94
CA GLU A 92 -5.16 5.03 21.62
C GLU A 92 -5.94 6.22 21.03
N ILE A 93 -6.73 6.91 21.86
CA ILE A 93 -7.39 8.16 21.47
C ILE A 93 -6.37 9.22 21.07
N SER A 94 -5.31 9.42 21.87
CA SER A 94 -4.25 10.38 21.57
C SER A 94 -3.54 10.06 20.24
N LEU A 95 -3.26 8.78 19.98
CA LEU A 95 -2.64 8.33 18.73
C LEU A 95 -3.56 8.55 17.52
N SER A 96 -4.85 8.27 17.67
CA SER A 96 -5.85 8.46 16.61
C SER A 96 -5.99 9.94 16.23
N VAL A 97 -6.05 10.85 17.22
CA VAL A 97 -6.07 12.30 16.99
C VAL A 97 -4.80 12.77 16.27
N THR A 98 -3.63 12.28 16.70
CA THR A 98 -2.35 12.63 16.06
C THR A 98 -2.31 12.17 14.60
N THR A 99 -2.80 10.96 14.33
CA THR A 99 -2.86 10.38 12.98
C THR A 99 -3.82 11.16 12.09
N LEU A 100 -4.97 11.58 12.62
CA LEU A 100 -5.95 12.40 11.91
C LEU A 100 -5.38 13.76 11.52
N VAL A 101 -4.76 14.49 12.46
CA VAL A 101 -4.12 15.78 12.18
C VAL A 101 -3.05 15.62 11.09
N PHE A 102 -2.25 14.56 11.19
CA PHE A 102 -1.23 14.28 10.19
C PHE A 102 -1.82 13.95 8.81
N ALA A 103 -2.90 13.19 8.75
CA ALA A 103 -3.62 12.89 7.52
C ALA A 103 -4.18 14.15 6.85
N CYS A 104 -4.71 15.11 7.63
CA CYS A 104 -5.18 16.40 7.12
C CYS A 104 -4.03 17.21 6.48
N ILE A 105 -2.89 17.31 7.18
CA ILE A 105 -1.71 18.04 6.67
C ILE A 105 -1.18 17.39 5.39
N MET A 106 -1.04 16.06 5.38
CA MET A 106 -0.55 15.31 4.22
C MET A 106 -1.51 15.38 3.05
N SER A 107 -2.82 15.38 3.29
CA SER A 107 -3.85 15.54 2.25
C SER A 107 -3.75 16.92 1.59
N PHE A 108 -3.58 17.98 2.38
CA PHE A 108 -3.37 19.33 1.87
C PHE A 108 -2.08 19.44 1.04
N LEU A 109 -0.98 18.86 1.53
CA LEU A 109 0.30 18.86 0.82
C LEU A 109 0.21 18.06 -0.49
N SER A 110 -0.46 16.91 -0.45
CA SER A 110 -0.69 16.05 -1.62
C SER A 110 -1.52 16.73 -2.69
N TYR A 111 -2.53 17.53 -2.30
CA TYR A 111 -3.30 18.33 -3.26
C TYR A 111 -2.40 19.30 -4.05
N LYS A 112 -1.49 20.01 -3.37
CA LYS A 112 -0.53 20.90 -4.03
C LYS A 112 0.45 20.12 -4.92
N MET A 113 0.93 18.97 -4.46
CA MET A 113 1.85 18.11 -5.20
C MET A 113 1.22 17.45 -6.42
N SER A 114 -0.08 17.13 -6.38
CA SER A 114 -0.81 16.54 -7.50
C SER A 114 -0.84 17.46 -8.72
N LYS A 115 -0.87 18.79 -8.52
CA LYS A 115 -0.75 19.76 -9.60
C LYS A 115 0.65 19.76 -10.22
N GLN A 116 1.69 19.67 -9.40
CA GLN A 116 3.07 19.57 -9.88
C GLN A 116 3.32 18.24 -10.59
N PHE A 117 2.71 17.13 -10.15
CA PHE A 117 2.83 15.82 -10.78
C PHE A 117 2.40 15.82 -12.24
N GLY A 118 1.26 16.45 -12.57
CA GLY A 118 0.79 16.57 -13.94
C GLY A 118 1.73 17.40 -14.83
N TRP A 119 2.21 18.53 -14.31
CA TRP A 119 3.17 19.39 -14.99
C TRP A 119 4.52 18.70 -15.24
N ASN A 120 4.95 17.90 -14.26
CA ASN A 120 6.14 17.10 -14.30
C ASN A 120 6.06 15.98 -15.36
N ILE A 121 4.92 15.28 -15.45
CA ILE A 121 4.68 14.29 -16.51
C ILE A 121 4.76 14.94 -17.89
N TYR A 122 4.16 16.13 -18.05
CA TYR A 122 4.17 16.88 -19.30
C TYR A 122 5.61 17.21 -19.75
N LYS A 123 6.44 17.74 -18.84
CA LYS A 123 7.85 18.07 -19.15
C LYS A 123 8.69 16.84 -19.51
N LYS A 124 8.46 15.70 -18.86
CA LYS A 124 9.25 14.48 -19.08
C LYS A 124 8.93 13.78 -20.40
N ILE A 125 7.66 13.79 -20.84
CA ILE A 125 7.20 13.01 -21.99
C ILE A 125 7.02 13.86 -23.25
N GLY A 126 6.75 15.16 -23.10
CA GLY A 126 6.38 16.05 -24.22
C GLY A 126 4.89 16.03 -24.51
N ALA A 127 4.46 16.58 -25.65
CA ALA A 127 3.05 16.88 -25.94
C ALA A 127 2.16 15.65 -26.27
N ASP A 128 2.70 14.45 -26.36
CA ASP A 128 1.92 13.25 -26.68
C ASP A 128 1.02 12.83 -25.50
N VAL A 129 -0.27 13.15 -25.61
CA VAL A 129 -1.30 12.85 -24.61
C VAL A 129 -1.54 11.35 -24.42
N LYS A 130 -1.29 10.51 -25.45
CA LYS A 130 -1.49 9.05 -25.36
C LYS A 130 -0.43 8.45 -24.44
N ILE A 131 0.84 8.79 -24.66
CA ILE A 131 1.97 8.29 -23.85
C ILE A 131 1.89 8.83 -22.41
N GLN A 132 1.49 10.09 -22.23
CA GLN A 132 1.28 10.65 -20.89
C GLN A 132 0.20 9.89 -20.09
N LYS A 133 -0.92 9.52 -20.74
CA LYS A 133 -1.99 8.75 -20.10
C LYS A 133 -1.49 7.37 -19.69
N MET A 134 -0.79 6.67 -20.57
CA MET A 134 -0.23 5.34 -20.29
C MET A 134 0.78 5.39 -19.13
N TYR A 135 1.69 6.36 -19.13
CA TYR A 135 2.66 6.55 -18.05
C TYR A 135 1.98 6.86 -16.71
N ARG A 136 0.95 7.71 -16.72
CA ARG A 136 0.18 8.03 -15.51
C ARG A 136 -0.51 6.78 -14.94
N MET A 137 -1.13 5.96 -15.78
CA MET A 137 -1.75 4.70 -15.35
C MET A 137 -0.72 3.73 -14.76
N PHE A 138 0.45 3.62 -15.37
CA PHE A 138 1.54 2.81 -14.83
C PHE A 138 2.04 3.31 -13.47
N GLN A 139 2.16 4.63 -13.28
CA GLN A 139 2.50 5.22 -11.99
C GLN A 139 1.44 4.91 -10.93
N PHE A 140 0.15 5.03 -11.27
CA PHE A 140 -0.94 4.64 -10.36
C PHE A 140 -0.94 3.13 -10.05
N PHE A 141 -0.59 2.28 -11.01
CA PHE A 141 -0.42 0.85 -10.77
C PHE A 141 0.70 0.56 -9.77
N VAL A 142 1.88 1.17 -9.96
CA VAL A 142 3.00 1.04 -9.00
C VAL A 142 2.64 1.63 -7.63
N LEU A 143 1.85 2.69 -7.59
CA LEU A 143 1.33 3.29 -6.37
C LEU A 143 0.39 2.34 -5.63
N ALA A 144 -0.57 1.76 -6.35
CA ALA A 144 -1.54 0.82 -5.84
C ALA A 144 -0.81 -0.39 -5.25
N LEU A 145 0.14 -1.00 -5.98
CA LEU A 145 0.96 -2.11 -5.50
C LEU A 145 1.66 -1.83 -4.16
N LYS A 146 2.16 -0.60 -3.94
CA LYS A 146 2.81 -0.22 -2.68
C LYS A 146 1.85 -0.14 -1.50
N ILE A 147 0.60 0.28 -1.74
CA ILE A 147 -0.43 0.35 -0.71
C ILE A 147 -1.00 -1.05 -0.45
N ASP A 148 -1.23 -1.80 -1.52
CA ASP A 148 -1.78 -3.15 -1.53
C ASP A 148 -0.96 -4.11 -0.67
N ILE A 149 0.37 -4.16 -0.86
CA ILE A 149 1.27 -5.00 -0.03
C ILE A 149 1.15 -4.70 1.46
N PHE A 150 0.97 -3.43 1.84
CA PHE A 150 0.83 -3.07 3.24
C PHE A 150 -0.50 -3.54 3.81
N ILE A 151 -1.60 -3.35 3.07
CA ILE A 151 -2.93 -3.76 3.51
C ILE A 151 -3.01 -5.29 3.58
N GLU A 152 -2.50 -5.99 2.58
CA GLU A 152 -2.43 -7.46 2.59
C GLU A 152 -1.58 -7.98 3.75
N PHE A 153 -0.44 -7.34 4.02
CA PHE A 153 0.41 -7.68 5.16
C PHE A 153 -0.32 -7.48 6.49
N LEU A 154 -1.03 -6.36 6.66
CA LEU A 154 -1.85 -6.13 7.85
C LEU A 154 -2.93 -7.18 8.01
N VAL A 155 -3.71 -7.45 6.96
CA VAL A 155 -4.77 -8.48 6.97
C VAL A 155 -4.17 -9.84 7.36
N SER A 156 -2.99 -10.18 6.82
CA SER A 156 -2.28 -11.42 7.16
C SER A 156 -1.86 -11.47 8.64
N LEU A 157 -1.26 -10.41 9.15
CA LEU A 157 -0.83 -10.32 10.55
C LEU A 157 -2.02 -10.49 11.50
N PHE A 158 -3.12 -9.76 11.26
CA PHE A 158 -4.33 -9.86 12.08
C PHE A 158 -4.99 -11.24 11.97
N TYR A 159 -4.98 -11.87 10.79
CA TYR A 159 -5.49 -13.22 10.60
C TYR A 159 -4.72 -14.24 11.47
N ILE A 160 -3.38 -14.20 11.44
CA ILE A 160 -2.54 -15.09 12.24
C ILE A 160 -2.78 -14.87 13.75
N ILE A 161 -2.88 -13.61 14.19
CA ILE A 161 -3.15 -13.29 15.60
C ILE A 161 -4.51 -13.83 16.04
N GLN A 162 -5.56 -13.64 15.23
CA GLN A 162 -6.90 -14.18 15.54
C GLN A 162 -6.87 -15.70 15.66
N ARG A 163 -6.14 -16.38 14.78
CA ARG A 163 -6.01 -17.84 14.81
C ARG A 163 -5.25 -18.32 16.04
N SER A 164 -4.12 -17.70 16.37
CA SER A 164 -3.32 -18.01 17.56
C SER A 164 -4.14 -17.88 18.86
N LEU A 165 -5.05 -16.89 18.92
CA LEU A 165 -5.93 -16.70 20.07
C LEU A 165 -7.15 -17.66 20.09
N ALA A 166 -7.53 -18.22 18.94
CA ALA A 166 -8.63 -19.16 18.79
C ALA A 166 -8.23 -20.61 19.12
N ASP A 167 -6.94 -20.94 18.99
CA ASP A 167 -6.39 -22.30 19.12
C ASP A 167 -6.55 -22.95 20.51
N SER A 168 -6.93 -22.18 21.53
CA SER A 168 -7.18 -22.73 22.87
C SER A 168 -8.51 -23.50 23.02
N ARG A 169 -9.29 -23.76 21.95
CA ARG A 169 -10.64 -24.35 22.11
C ARG A 169 -11.19 -25.28 21.02
N SER A 170 -10.46 -25.69 19.98
CA SER A 170 -11.00 -26.68 19.02
C SER A 170 -9.94 -27.47 18.28
N ASP A 171 -10.03 -28.79 18.44
CA ASP A 171 -9.43 -29.86 17.66
C ASP A 171 -10.14 -29.93 16.30
N GLU A 172 -9.48 -29.53 15.20
CA GLU A 172 -9.97 -29.76 13.83
C GLU A 172 -8.82 -29.58 12.81
N GLY A 173 -8.17 -30.69 12.43
CA GLY A 173 -7.02 -30.77 11.52
C GLY A 173 -7.25 -30.33 10.07
N SER A 174 -8.42 -29.76 9.72
CA SER A 174 -8.67 -29.20 8.39
C SER A 174 -8.29 -27.71 8.27
N LEU A 175 -8.06 -27.02 9.40
CA LEU A 175 -7.77 -25.58 9.45
C LEU A 175 -6.28 -25.19 9.46
N GLU A 176 -5.37 -26.16 9.62
CA GLU A 176 -3.93 -25.89 9.50
C GLU A 176 -3.58 -25.45 8.08
N GLY A 177 -4.21 -26.06 7.07
CA GLY A 177 -3.96 -25.78 5.66
C GLY A 177 -4.27 -24.33 5.26
N ALA A 178 -5.36 -23.73 5.76
CA ALA A 178 -5.71 -22.34 5.44
C ALA A 178 -4.75 -21.34 6.08
N THR A 179 -4.26 -21.64 7.29
CA THR A 179 -3.29 -20.79 7.98
C THR A 179 -1.92 -20.87 7.30
N TRP A 180 -1.50 -22.09 6.94
CA TRP A 180 -0.28 -22.30 6.18
C TRP A 180 -0.33 -21.63 4.81
N PHE A 181 -1.46 -21.76 4.12
CA PHE A 181 -1.71 -21.08 2.86
C PHE A 181 -1.55 -19.56 2.98
N GLN A 182 -2.15 -18.93 4.00
CA GLN A 182 -2.00 -17.49 4.25
C GLN A 182 -0.54 -17.07 4.49
N VAL A 183 0.22 -17.85 5.26
CA VAL A 183 1.65 -17.58 5.50
C VAL A 183 2.44 -17.68 4.20
N VAL A 184 2.20 -18.72 3.39
CA VAL A 184 2.85 -18.91 2.09
C VAL A 184 2.52 -17.76 1.13
N CYS A 185 1.25 -17.34 1.04
CA CYS A 185 0.84 -16.17 0.25
C CYS A 185 1.58 -14.89 0.69
N THR A 186 1.73 -14.69 1.99
CA THR A 186 2.45 -13.52 2.55
C THR A 186 3.93 -13.55 2.19
N ILE A 187 4.57 -14.71 2.18
CA ILE A 187 5.99 -14.83 1.78
C ILE A 187 6.14 -14.58 0.27
N LEU A 188 5.22 -15.13 -0.53
CA LEU A 188 5.25 -14.99 -1.99
C LEU A 188 4.88 -13.58 -2.48
N MET A 189 4.26 -12.74 -1.66
CA MET A 189 3.86 -11.38 -2.04
C MET A 189 5.06 -10.53 -2.51
N LEU A 190 6.20 -10.60 -1.81
CA LEU A 190 7.39 -9.80 -2.10
C LEU A 190 8.02 -10.14 -3.46
N PRO A 191 8.30 -11.43 -3.78
CA PRO A 191 8.71 -11.83 -5.12
C PRO A 191 7.72 -11.41 -6.20
N MET A 192 6.42 -11.62 -5.96
CA MET A 192 5.38 -11.34 -6.97
C MET A 192 5.26 -9.85 -7.29
N LEU A 193 5.54 -8.98 -6.32
CA LEU A 193 5.59 -7.54 -6.51
C LEU A 193 6.80 -7.09 -7.35
N TYR A 194 7.95 -7.72 -7.14
CA TYR A 194 9.10 -7.54 -8.02
C TYR A 194 8.75 -7.98 -9.45
N PHE A 195 8.08 -9.14 -9.61
CA PHE A 195 7.59 -9.60 -10.89
C PHE A 195 6.63 -8.62 -11.56
N ALA A 196 5.66 -8.07 -10.82
CA ALA A 196 4.69 -7.10 -11.33
C ALA A 196 5.34 -5.79 -11.80
N ARG A 197 6.28 -5.26 -11.01
CA ARG A 197 7.02 -4.05 -11.36
C ARG A 197 7.87 -4.26 -12.61
N THR A 198 8.61 -5.36 -12.67
CA THR A 198 9.43 -5.67 -13.83
C THR A 198 8.57 -6.02 -15.05
N ALA A 199 7.41 -6.66 -14.88
CA ALA A 199 6.47 -6.94 -15.96
C ALA A 199 6.05 -5.67 -16.68
N GLY A 200 5.68 -4.63 -15.93
CA GLY A 200 5.31 -3.35 -16.52
C GLY A 200 6.49 -2.57 -17.12
N SER A 201 7.71 -2.70 -16.60
CA SER A 201 8.88 -2.06 -17.19
C SER A 201 9.47 -2.79 -18.41
N THR A 202 9.22 -4.10 -18.52
CA THR A 202 9.68 -4.93 -19.64
C THR A 202 8.57 -5.21 -20.65
N GLU A 203 7.35 -4.71 -20.40
CA GLU A 203 6.13 -4.98 -21.18
C GLU A 203 5.87 -6.49 -21.39
N SER A 204 6.29 -7.32 -20.43
CA SER A 204 6.14 -8.76 -20.50
C SER A 204 4.73 -9.17 -20.10
N LYS A 205 3.89 -9.49 -21.10
CA LYS A 205 2.51 -9.99 -20.91
C LYS A 205 2.47 -11.21 -20.01
N GLY A 206 3.39 -12.16 -20.19
CA GLY A 206 3.44 -13.39 -19.37
C GLY A 206 3.59 -13.09 -17.88
N ARG A 207 4.56 -12.23 -17.50
CA ARG A 207 4.79 -11.87 -16.09
C ARG A 207 3.60 -11.12 -15.47
N MET A 208 2.92 -10.28 -16.25
CA MET A 208 1.72 -9.57 -15.79
C MET A 208 0.54 -10.51 -15.59
N ILE A 209 0.33 -11.49 -16.48
CA ILE A 209 -0.71 -12.52 -16.32
C ILE A 209 -0.45 -13.35 -15.06
N THR A 210 0.79 -13.80 -14.83
CA THR A 210 1.15 -14.56 -13.62
C THR A 210 0.86 -13.76 -12.35
N PHE A 211 1.13 -12.45 -12.35
CA PHE A 211 0.78 -11.57 -11.24
C PHE A 211 -0.74 -11.47 -11.03
N ILE A 212 -1.52 -11.21 -12.08
CA ILE A 212 -2.98 -11.10 -11.99
C ILE A 212 -3.61 -12.41 -11.48
N VAL A 213 -3.13 -13.57 -11.94
CA VAL A 213 -3.62 -14.88 -11.48
C VAL A 213 -3.36 -15.08 -10.00
N PHE A 214 -2.15 -14.75 -9.52
CA PHE A 214 -1.83 -14.80 -8.09
C PHE A 214 -2.72 -13.87 -7.28
N GLN A 215 -2.96 -12.66 -7.80
CA GLN A 215 -3.81 -11.68 -7.16
C GLN A 215 -5.27 -12.18 -7.03
N CYS A 216 -5.81 -12.84 -8.07
CA CYS A 216 -7.12 -13.50 -7.99
C CYS A 216 -7.18 -14.62 -6.94
N ILE A 217 -6.07 -15.34 -6.72
CA ILE A 217 -5.99 -16.38 -5.68
C ILE A 217 -6.04 -15.75 -4.29
N VAL A 218 -5.32 -14.64 -4.06
CA VAL A 218 -5.35 -13.88 -2.81
C VAL A 218 -6.76 -13.30 -2.57
N LEU A 219 -7.39 -12.75 -3.60
CA LEU A 219 -8.76 -12.23 -3.54
C LEU A 219 -9.77 -13.29 -3.11
N ALA A 220 -9.67 -14.50 -3.68
CA ALA A 220 -10.51 -15.62 -3.30
C ALA A 220 -10.32 -16.01 -1.83
N HIS A 221 -9.08 -15.98 -1.34
CA HIS A 221 -8.78 -16.22 0.07
C HIS A 221 -9.37 -15.14 0.98
N PHE A 222 -9.24 -13.85 0.62
CA PHE A 222 -9.84 -12.74 1.37
C PHE A 222 -11.37 -12.85 1.42
N ALA A 223 -12.01 -13.29 0.33
CA ALA A 223 -13.46 -13.55 0.34
C ALA A 223 -13.86 -14.65 1.34
N LEU A 224 -13.06 -15.72 1.47
CA LEU A 224 -13.28 -16.76 2.48
C LEU A 224 -13.11 -16.23 3.91
N VAL A 225 -12.09 -15.43 4.15
CA VAL A 225 -11.84 -14.76 5.45
C VAL A 225 -12.99 -13.81 5.79
N PHE A 226 -13.46 -13.04 4.82
CA PHE A 226 -14.60 -12.12 4.99
C PHE A 226 -15.88 -12.86 5.37
N ARG A 227 -16.19 -13.98 4.69
CA ARG A 227 -17.36 -14.82 5.01
C ARG A 227 -17.34 -15.35 6.43
N LYS A 228 -16.15 -15.76 6.93
CA LYS A 228 -15.97 -16.23 8.31
C LYS A 228 -16.11 -15.11 9.33
N THR A 229 -15.71 -13.91 8.94
CA THR A 229 -15.79 -12.72 9.79
C THR A 229 -17.24 -12.27 10.02
N PHE A 230 -18.13 -12.45 9.04
CA PHE A 230 -19.55 -12.07 9.10
C PHE A 230 -20.43 -12.92 10.04
N GLN A 231 -19.85 -13.83 10.83
CA GLN A 231 -20.62 -14.63 11.78
C GLN A 231 -21.25 -13.75 12.87
N PRO A 232 -22.54 -13.95 13.20
CA PRO A 232 -23.35 -13.00 13.99
C PRO A 232 -22.87 -12.76 15.44
N ASN A 233 -21.87 -13.52 15.91
CA ASN A 233 -21.33 -13.41 17.26
C ASN A 233 -20.00 -12.62 17.33
N ASN A 234 -19.43 -12.16 16.19
CA ASN A 234 -18.15 -11.47 16.15
C ASN A 234 -18.28 -10.01 15.68
N ASN A 235 -18.63 -9.12 16.61
CA ASN A 235 -18.83 -7.69 16.34
C ASN A 235 -17.52 -6.89 16.43
N TRP A 236 -16.52 -7.23 15.64
CA TRP A 236 -15.27 -6.48 15.57
C TRP A 236 -15.20 -5.66 14.28
N TYR A 237 -15.61 -4.40 14.35
CA TYR A 237 -15.83 -3.56 13.17
C TYR A 237 -14.53 -3.18 12.46
N THR A 238 -13.46 -2.90 13.21
CA THR A 238 -12.14 -2.59 12.65
C THR A 238 -11.65 -3.72 11.74
N TRP A 239 -11.85 -4.97 12.17
CA TRP A 239 -11.46 -6.14 11.37
C TRP A 239 -12.30 -6.29 10.10
N ILE A 240 -13.62 -6.12 10.19
CA ILE A 240 -14.52 -6.17 9.02
C ILE A 240 -14.13 -5.11 7.98
N VAL A 241 -13.91 -3.87 8.43
CA VAL A 241 -13.55 -2.76 7.55
C VAL A 241 -12.16 -2.97 6.94
N LEU A 242 -11.19 -3.47 7.72
CA LEU A 242 -9.85 -3.74 7.20
C LEU A 242 -9.87 -4.79 6.07
N VAL A 243 -10.57 -5.90 6.26
CA VAL A 243 -10.71 -6.94 5.22
C VAL A 243 -11.43 -6.39 3.99
N TRP A 244 -12.46 -5.56 4.18
CA TRP A 244 -13.19 -4.95 3.07
C TRP A 244 -12.34 -3.96 2.27
N ILE A 245 -11.54 -3.12 2.94
CA ILE A 245 -10.56 -2.23 2.30
C ILE A 245 -9.50 -3.06 1.54
N GLY A 246 -9.04 -4.18 2.12
CA GLY A 246 -8.13 -5.11 1.45
C GLY A 246 -8.69 -5.63 0.13
N ILE A 247 -9.91 -6.17 0.15
CA ILE A 247 -10.61 -6.64 -1.06
C ILE A 247 -10.75 -5.52 -2.10
N ALA A 248 -11.12 -4.32 -1.67
CA ALA A 248 -11.29 -3.18 -2.59
C ALA A 248 -9.97 -2.75 -3.25
N MET A 249 -8.89 -2.70 -2.47
CA MET A 249 -7.54 -2.38 -2.98
C MET A 249 -7.01 -3.46 -3.93
N ASP A 250 -7.23 -4.72 -3.58
CA ASP A 250 -6.83 -5.87 -4.38
C ASP A 250 -7.51 -5.87 -5.76
N VAL A 251 -8.83 -5.65 -5.79
CA VAL A 251 -9.60 -5.48 -7.04
C VAL A 251 -9.09 -4.27 -7.85
N ALA A 252 -8.81 -3.14 -7.20
CA ALA A 252 -8.26 -1.97 -7.88
C ALA A 252 -6.89 -2.26 -8.52
N THR A 253 -6.02 -3.00 -7.82
CA THR A 253 -4.71 -3.43 -8.31
C THR A 253 -4.84 -4.37 -9.51
N CYS A 254 -5.77 -5.33 -9.46
CA CYS A 254 -6.09 -6.22 -10.59
C CYS A 254 -6.54 -5.43 -11.83
N VAL A 255 -7.47 -4.50 -11.67
CA VAL A 255 -8.01 -3.66 -12.77
C VAL A 255 -6.91 -2.78 -13.37
N LEU A 256 -6.10 -2.13 -12.52
CA LEU A 256 -4.97 -1.31 -12.98
C LEU A 256 -3.91 -2.15 -13.71
N GLY A 257 -3.64 -3.37 -13.22
CA GLY A 257 -2.75 -4.32 -13.89
C GLY A 257 -3.26 -4.73 -15.27
N PHE A 258 -4.55 -5.02 -15.39
CA PHE A 258 -5.18 -5.35 -16.67
C PHE A 258 -5.14 -4.17 -17.66
N ILE A 259 -5.41 -2.94 -17.20
CA ILE A 259 -5.29 -1.75 -18.04
C ILE A 259 -3.84 -1.53 -18.49
N CYS A 260 -2.86 -1.71 -17.59
CA CYS A 260 -1.45 -1.63 -17.95
C CYS A 260 -1.09 -2.66 -19.03
N MET A 261 -1.58 -3.90 -18.90
CA MET A 261 -1.34 -4.97 -19.86
C MET A 261 -1.90 -4.68 -21.26
N ARG A 262 -3.08 -4.06 -21.35
CA ARG A 262 -3.69 -3.67 -22.64
C ARG A 262 -2.88 -2.58 -23.36
N ASN A 263 -2.10 -1.82 -22.61
CA ASN A 263 -1.27 -0.73 -23.14
C ASN A 263 0.17 -1.18 -23.48
N PHE A 264 0.51 -2.46 -23.35
CA PHE A 264 1.82 -2.99 -23.72
C PHE A 264 2.02 -3.02 -25.24
N GLY A 265 3.21 -2.62 -25.71
CA GLY A 265 3.55 -2.51 -27.13
C GLY A 265 3.36 -1.13 -27.75
N GLU A 266 2.81 -0.16 -26.99
CA GLU A 266 2.49 1.20 -27.46
C GLU A 266 3.62 2.22 -27.20
N GLY A 267 4.86 1.75 -26.96
CA GLY A 267 6.04 2.61 -26.80
C GLY A 267 6.27 3.17 -25.39
N LEU A 268 5.73 2.53 -24.35
CA LEU A 268 5.86 2.98 -22.95
C LEU A 268 7.23 2.61 -22.33
N LYS A 269 7.86 1.53 -22.83
CA LYS A 269 9.15 0.98 -22.40
C LYS A 269 10.27 2.01 -22.14
N PRO A 270 10.60 2.95 -23.07
CA PRO A 270 11.70 3.90 -22.85
C PRO A 270 11.45 4.89 -21.69
N TYR A 271 10.20 5.18 -21.34
CA TYR A 271 9.89 6.14 -20.27
C TYR A 271 9.83 5.52 -18.87
N VAL A 272 9.69 4.18 -18.80
CA VAL A 272 9.49 3.42 -17.56
C VAL A 272 10.77 2.74 -17.06
N GLN A 273 11.73 2.45 -17.94
CA GLN A 273 13.02 1.88 -17.53
C GLN A 273 13.85 2.87 -16.71
N ARG A 274 14.33 2.43 -15.54
CA ARG A 274 15.16 3.22 -14.64
C ARG A 274 16.56 3.37 -15.25
N GLY A 275 16.91 4.58 -15.65
CA GLY A 275 18.18 4.88 -16.35
C GLY A 275 18.06 4.99 -17.88
N ALA A 276 16.87 4.82 -18.46
CA ALA A 276 16.66 5.19 -19.85
C ALA A 276 16.70 6.72 -19.98
N ALA A 277 17.64 7.20 -20.81
CA ALA A 277 17.75 8.58 -21.20
C ALA A 277 16.36 9.14 -21.56
N SER A 278 16.00 10.30 -21.01
CA SER A 278 14.76 10.99 -21.37
C SER A 278 14.68 11.09 -22.90
N LYS A 279 13.48 11.11 -23.49
CA LYS A 279 13.34 11.41 -24.93
C LYS A 279 14.05 12.73 -25.27
N GLN A 280 14.10 13.66 -24.31
CA GLN A 280 14.85 14.89 -24.38
C GLN A 280 16.37 14.66 -24.42
N ASP A 281 16.91 13.71 -23.66
CA ASP A 281 18.33 13.35 -23.68
C ASP A 281 18.69 12.65 -25.00
N ILE A 282 17.79 11.83 -25.56
CA ILE A 282 17.95 11.17 -26.86
C ILE A 282 17.85 12.19 -28.00
N GLU A 283 16.86 13.09 -27.96
CA GLU A 283 16.70 14.17 -28.95
C GLU A 283 17.85 15.18 -28.87
N THR A 284 18.38 15.47 -27.67
CA THR A 284 19.57 16.33 -27.50
C THR A 284 20.83 15.62 -27.96
N SER A 285 20.98 14.32 -27.71
CA SER A 285 22.10 13.52 -28.22
C SER A 285 22.04 13.39 -29.75
N ASN A 286 20.85 13.21 -30.33
CA ASN A 286 20.68 13.16 -31.78
C ASN A 286 20.94 14.52 -32.42
N LYS A 287 20.46 15.63 -31.82
CA LYS A 287 20.79 16.98 -32.29
C LYS A 287 22.29 17.30 -32.15
N ALA A 288 22.91 16.92 -31.04
CA ALA A 288 24.36 17.08 -30.88
C ALA A 288 25.16 16.24 -31.89
N GLN A 289 24.63 15.09 -32.31
CA GLN A 289 25.21 14.25 -33.35
C GLN A 289 24.97 14.81 -34.76
N GLU A 290 23.83 15.47 -35.02
CA GLU A 290 23.55 16.21 -36.27
C GLU A 290 24.40 17.49 -36.38
N ASP A 291 24.56 18.26 -35.30
CA ASP A 291 25.41 19.46 -35.27
C ASP A 291 26.90 19.09 -35.46
N ASN A 292 27.34 17.92 -34.95
CA ASN A 292 28.69 17.41 -35.15
C ASN A 292 28.91 16.78 -36.55
N TRP A 293 27.85 16.69 -37.37
CA TRP A 293 27.90 16.23 -38.76
C TRP A 293 27.75 17.38 -39.77
N GLN A 294 27.64 18.65 -39.33
CA GLN A 294 27.80 19.79 -40.22
C GLN A 294 29.27 19.95 -40.62
N ILE A 295 29.55 19.28 -41.73
CA ILE A 295 30.69 19.29 -42.65
C ILE A 295 31.58 20.53 -42.52
N ASP A 296 32.87 20.29 -42.29
CA ASP A 296 33.95 21.23 -42.64
C ASP A 296 33.85 21.49 -44.15
N ASP A 297 33.14 22.55 -44.55
CA ASP A 297 33.16 23.05 -45.91
C ASP A 297 34.53 23.73 -46.13
N ASP A 298 35.42 23.02 -46.85
CA ASP A 298 36.67 23.53 -47.45
C ASP A 298 36.45 24.78 -48.33
#